data_AF-A0A7C2E883-F1
#
_entry.id   AF-A0A7C2E883-F1
#
_cell.length_a   1.000
_cell.length_b   1.000
_cell.length_c   1.000
_cell.angle_alpha   90.00
_cell.angle_beta   90.00
_cell.angle_gamma   90.00
#
_symmetry.space_group_name_H-M   'P 1'
#
loop_
_entity.id
_entity.type
_entity.pdbx_description
1 polymer ?
#
loop_
_entity_poly.entity_id
_entity_poly.type
_entity_poly.pdbx_seq_one_letter_code
_entity_poly.pdbx_strand_id
1 'polypeptide(L)' 'LAKGPTRAMGMIKRMLNRSFESDLATALELEASLQGIAVSTSDVMEGVSSFMEKRPPDFKGR' A
#
# COMPACT_ATOMS: atom_id res chain seq x y z
N LEU A 1 -0.47 -4.47 13.44
CA LEU A 1 -1.14 -3.49 12.56
C LEU A 1 -0.62 -2.06 12.75
N ALA A 2 -0.71 -1.47 13.94
CA ALA A 2 -0.31 -0.06 14.16
C ALA A 2 1.16 0.28 13.83
N LYS A 3 2.08 -0.70 13.90
CA LYS A 3 3.49 -0.56 13.52
C LYS A 3 3.79 -0.92 12.05
N GLY A 4 2.76 -1.23 11.26
CA GLY A 4 2.89 -1.52 9.83
C GLY A 4 2.73 -0.26 8.98
N PRO A 5 2.78 -0.39 7.64
CA PRO A 5 2.57 0.73 6.72
C PRO A 5 1.08 1.09 6.65
N THR A 6 0.58 1.75 7.70
CA THR A 6 -0.87 1.91 7.95
C THR A 6 -1.63 2.59 6.80
N ARG A 7 -0.98 3.50 6.06
CA ARG A 7 -1.55 4.08 4.83
C ARG A 7 -1.81 3.03 3.75
N ALA A 8 -0.81 2.21 3.42
CA ALA A 8 -0.96 1.13 2.44
C ALA A 8 -2.03 0.11 2.87
N MET A 9 -2.06 -0.26 4.16
CA MET A 9 -3.09 -1.15 4.69
C MET A 9 -4.50 -0.56 4.57
N GLY A 10 -4.65 0.75 4.80
CA GLY A 10 -5.91 1.47 4.59
C GLY A 10 -6.35 1.49 3.13
N MET A 11 -5.41 1.69 2.20
CA MET A 11 -5.68 1.64 0.75
C MET A 11 -6.14 0.24 0.33
N ILE A 12 -5.44 -0.81 0.75
CA ILE A 12 -5.81 -2.21 0.49
C ILE A 12 -7.21 -2.52 1.03
N LYS A 13 -7.51 -2.08 2.26
CA LYS A 13 -8.84 -2.26 2.86
C LYS A 13 -9.94 -1.58 2.04
N ARG A 14 -9.68 -0.37 1.52
CA ARG A 14 -10.63 0.34 0.65
C ARG A 14 -10.86 -0.40 -0.66
N MET A 15 -9.78 -0.91 -1.28
CA MET A 15 -9.87 -1.69 -2.52
C MET A 15 -10.66 -2.99 -2.31
N LEU A 16 -10.37 -3.72 -1.23
CA LEU A 16 -11.08 -4.94 -0.86
C LEU A 16 -12.57 -4.71 -0.61
N ASN A 17 -12.93 -3.63 0.09
CA ASN A 17 -14.34 -3.30 0.30
C ASN A 17 -15.08 -3.01 -1.02
N ARG A 18 -14.39 -2.41 -1.99
CA ARG A 18 -14.97 -2.04 -3.29
C ARG A 18 -14.97 -3.19 -4.32
N SER A 19 -14.15 -4.23 -4.12
CA SER A 19 -14.00 -5.31 -5.09
C SER A 19 -15.27 -6.14 -5.30
N PHE A 20 -16.16 -6.22 -4.30
CA PHE A 20 -17.43 -6.95 -4.41
C PHE A 20 -18.42 -6.31 -5.39
N GLU A 21 -18.22 -5.03 -5.71
CA GLU A 21 -19.11 -4.22 -6.56
C GLU A 21 -18.40 -3.74 -7.83
N SER A 22 -17.18 -4.21 -8.10
CA SER A 22 -16.35 -3.76 -9.23
C SER A 22 -16.10 -4.90 -10.20
N ASP A 23 -16.16 -4.61 -11.49
CA ASP A 23 -15.56 -5.48 -12.50
C ASP A 23 -14.02 -5.39 -12.47
N LEU A 24 -13.36 -6.26 -13.23
CA LEU A 24 -11.91 -6.33 -13.26
C LEU A 24 -11.27 -5.01 -13.73
N ALA A 25 -11.84 -4.38 -14.76
CA ALA A 25 -11.28 -3.14 -15.31
C ALA A 25 -11.32 -2.01 -14.26
N THR A 26 -12.45 -1.83 -13.59
CA THR A 26 -12.64 -0.85 -12.53
C THR A 26 -11.71 -1.11 -11.34
N ALA A 27 -11.53 -2.39 -10.97
CA ALA A 27 -10.63 -2.77 -9.89
C ALA A 27 -9.16 -2.42 -10.21
N LEU A 28 -8.72 -2.68 -11.44
CA LEU A 28 -7.36 -2.37 -11.90
C LEU A 28 -7.10 -0.86 -12.00
N GLU A 29 -8.08 -0.07 -12.44
CA GLU A 29 -7.95 1.40 -12.44
C GLU A 29 -7.80 1.96 -11.02
N LEU A 30 -8.59 1.44 -10.08
CA LEU A 30 -8.49 1.81 -8.68
C LEU A 30 -7.13 1.39 -8.09
N GLU A 31 -6.67 0.19 -8.39
CA GLU A 31 -5.34 -0.30 -7.98
C GLU A 31 -4.23 0.61 -8.50
N ALA A 32 -4.23 0.92 -9.81
CA ALA A 32 -3.22 1.78 -10.43
C ALA A 32 -3.16 3.16 -9.76
N SER A 33 -4.33 3.75 -9.49
CA SER A 33 -4.44 5.04 -8.80
C SER A 33 -3.87 4.99 -7.38
N LEU A 34 -4.23 3.96 -6.60
CA LEU A 34 -3.76 3.79 -5.23
C LEU A 34 -2.28 3.44 -5.16
N GLN A 35 -1.77 2.64 -6.10
CA GLN A 35 -0.34 2.35 -6.23
C GLN A 35 0.46 3.62 -6.51
N GLY A 36 -0.03 4.47 -7.43
CA GLY A 36 0.60 5.78 -7.70
C GLY A 36 0.75 6.65 -6.45
N ILE A 37 -0.23 6.60 -5.54
CA ILE A 37 -0.12 7.29 -4.25
C ILE A 37 0.84 6.54 -3.31
N ALA A 38 0.71 5.22 -3.20
CA ALA A 38 1.51 4.40 -2.29
C ALA A 38 3.01 4.55 -2.56
N VAL A 39 3.44 4.51 -3.82
CA VAL A 39 4.87 4.63 -4.20
C VAL A 39 5.49 5.97 -3.81
N SER A 40 4.68 7.01 -3.60
CA SER A 40 5.16 8.32 -3.13
C SER A 40 5.34 8.41 -1.61
N THR A 41 4.94 7.37 -0.87
CA THR A 41 5.04 7.35 0.61
C THR A 41 6.43 6.99 1.10
N SER A 42 6.76 7.44 2.32
CA SER A 42 8.04 7.11 2.94
C SER A 42 8.15 5.63 3.28
N ASP A 43 7.02 4.99 3.59
CA ASP A 43 6.96 3.56 3.92
C ASP A 43 7.32 2.66 2.74
N VAL A 44 7.09 3.08 1.49
CA VAL A 44 7.56 2.31 0.31
C VAL A 44 9.07 2.36 0.19
N MET A 45 9.68 3.54 0.33
CA MET A 45 11.14 3.67 0.31
C MET A 45 11.79 2.84 1.44
N GLU A 46 11.22 2.90 2.65
CA GLU A 46 11.68 2.11 3.79
C GLU A 46 11.50 0.60 3.57
N GLY A 47 10.36 0.17 3.00
CA GLY A 47 10.12 -1.22 2.66
C GLY A 47 11.15 -1.76 1.67
N VAL A 48 11.51 -0.97 0.65
CA VAL A 48 12.54 -1.34 -0.32
C VAL A 48 13.94 -1.35 0.30
N SER A 49 14.33 -0.29 1.02
CA SER A 49 15.65 -0.19 1.67
C SER A 49 15.86 -1.31 2.69
N SER A 50 14.90 -1.51 3.60
CA SER A 50 14.99 -2.54 4.64
C SER A 50 15.08 -3.96 4.05
N PHE A 51 14.38 -4.23 2.95
CA PHE A 51 14.48 -5.48 2.22
C PHE A 51 15.87 -5.69 1.62
N MET A 52 16.42 -4.68 0.94
CA MET A 52 17.77 -4.75 0.35
C MET A 52 18.86 -4.90 1.41
N GLU A 53 18.68 -4.27 2.57
CA GLU A 53 19.59 -4.32 3.72
C GLU A 53 19.38 -5.55 4.61
N LYS A 54 18.37 -6.39 4.34
CA LYS A 54 17.99 -7.57 5.14
C LYS A 54 17.75 -7.26 6.62
N ARG A 55 17.18 -6.10 6.91
CA ARG A 55 16.79 -5.66 8.26
C ARG A 55 15.26 -5.58 8.39
N PRO A 56 14.71 -5.60 9.62
CA PRO A 56 13.30 -5.30 9.83
C PRO A 56 12.96 -3.88 9.35
N PRO A 57 11.82 -3.67 8.67
CA PRO A 57 11.34 -2.35 8.30
C PRO A 57 10.83 -1.57 9.52
N ASP A 58 11.01 -0.26 9.51
CA ASP A 58 10.49 0.70 10.49
C ASP A 58 9.46 1.65 9.85
N PHE A 59 8.25 1.14 9.64
CA PHE A 59 7.17 1.91 9.04
C PHE A 59 6.65 3.02 9.95
N LYS A 60 6.34 4.18 9.35
CA LYS A 60 5.83 5.38 10.02
C LYS A 60 4.38 5.69 9.69
N GLY A 61 3.78 4.98 8.72
CA GLY A 61 2.38 5.19 8.35
C GLY A 61 2.14 6.48 7.57
N ARG A 62 3.15 6.99 6.84
CA ARG A 62 3.07 8.27 6.12
C ARG A 62 3.70 8.24 4.74
#